data_AF-A0A2T7P373-F1
#
_entry.id   AF-A0A2T7P373-F1
#
_cell.length_a   1.000
_cell.length_b   1.000
_cell.length_c   1.000
_cell.angle_alpha   90.00
_cell.angle_beta   90.00
_cell.angle_gamma   90.00
#
_symmetry.space_group_name_H-M   'P 1'
#
loop_
_entity.id
_entity.type
_entity.pdbx_description
1 polymer ?
#
loop_
_entity_poly.entity_id
_entity_poly.type
_entity_poly.pdbx_seq_one_letter_code
_entity_poly.pdbx_strand_id
1 'polypeptide(L)'
;MLVIVFLGLLAVALSDDASFTTQLFKLIDVDQDGVIRPSEMIAGYSNDDLNKDGLMTYEEFAAGAHPGSPPLSVEEAFDFWDSIDIEKNNEIDSTCPVVFFYLMDTNKDDEIKPEEFKENYLPVIYSLSKEHGDSKEKA
;
A
#
# COMPACT_ATOMS: atom_id res chain seq x y z
N MET A 1 7.01 16.81 -1.18
CA MET A 1 7.55 15.52 -1.62
C MET A 1 6.35 14.59 -1.62
N LEU A 2 5.89 14.19 -2.79
CA LEU A 2 4.70 13.35 -2.97
C LEU A 2 5.16 11.90 -2.81
N VAL A 3 4.60 11.19 -1.84
CA VAL A 3 5.04 9.85 -1.42
C VAL A 3 3.82 9.01 -1.07
N ILE A 4 3.19 8.41 -2.07
CA ILE A 4 2.38 7.21 -1.85
C ILE A 4 3.18 5.96 -2.15
N VAL A 5 3.28 5.18 -1.08
CA VAL A 5 4.00 3.91 -0.96
C VAL A 5 3.07 2.71 -1.15
N PHE A 6 1.91 2.89 -1.77
CA PHE A 6 0.93 1.81 -1.79
C PHE A 6 1.15 0.77 -2.89
N LEU A 7 2.00 0.97 -3.89
CA LEU A 7 1.97 0.08 -5.06
C LEU A 7 3.32 -0.23 -5.69
N GLY A 8 3.99 -1.21 -5.09
CA GLY A 8 4.71 -2.20 -5.88
C GLY A 8 3.94 -3.51 -5.90
N LEU A 9 2.94 -3.62 -6.79
CA LEU A 9 2.11 -4.81 -6.87
C LEU A 9 2.85 -5.99 -7.52
N LEU A 10 2.85 -7.11 -6.80
CA LEU A 10 3.01 -8.52 -7.20
C LEU A 10 4.20 -9.00 -8.05
N ALA A 11 4.66 -8.29 -9.08
CA ALA A 11 5.64 -8.81 -10.03
C ALA A 11 7.06 -8.91 -9.43
N VAL A 12 7.46 -7.96 -8.59
CA VAL A 12 8.75 -7.97 -7.85
C VAL A 12 8.68 -8.80 -6.56
N ALA A 13 7.50 -8.93 -5.97
CA ALA A 13 7.34 -9.78 -4.79
C ALA A 13 7.55 -11.27 -5.13
N LEU A 14 7.38 -11.64 -6.41
CA LEU A 14 7.75 -12.95 -6.97
C LEU A 14 9.23 -13.06 -7.41
N SER A 15 10.00 -11.97 -7.44
CA SER A 15 11.41 -11.98 -7.86
C SER A 15 12.40 -12.21 -6.71
N ASP A 16 11.92 -12.53 -5.50
CA ASP A 16 12.74 -12.92 -4.34
C ASP A 16 13.79 -11.86 -3.92
N ASP A 17 13.52 -10.59 -4.23
CA ASP A 17 14.50 -9.53 -4.04
C ASP A 17 14.27 -8.81 -2.70
N ALA A 18 14.98 -9.27 -1.67
CA ALA A 18 15.05 -8.61 -0.36
C ALA A 18 15.45 -7.11 -0.47
N SER A 19 16.06 -6.69 -1.58
CA SER A 19 16.37 -5.29 -1.86
C SER A 19 15.10 -4.44 -2.04
N PHE A 20 14.02 -5.00 -2.57
CA PHE A 20 12.80 -4.24 -2.85
C PHE A 20 11.98 -3.95 -1.59
N THR A 21 11.72 -4.97 -0.75
CA THR A 21 11.03 -4.76 0.53
C THR A 21 11.80 -3.79 1.43
N THR A 22 13.14 -3.85 1.38
CA THR A 22 14.01 -2.89 2.08
C THR A 22 13.88 -1.47 1.52
N GLN A 23 13.77 -1.30 0.19
CA GLN A 23 13.58 0.00 -0.43
C GLN A 23 12.20 0.58 -0.15
N LEU A 24 11.15 -0.24 -0.19
CA LEU A 24 9.80 0.15 0.20
C LEU A 24 9.76 0.58 1.67
N PHE A 25 10.33 -0.22 2.56
CA PHE A 25 10.39 0.09 3.99
C PHE A 25 10.99 1.48 4.23
N LYS A 26 12.16 1.75 3.62
CA LYS A 26 12.83 3.06 3.72
C LYS A 26 12.07 4.22 3.10
N LEU A 27 11.12 3.95 2.23
CA LEU A 27 10.28 4.98 1.63
C LEU A 27 9.11 5.34 2.55
N ILE A 28 8.60 4.37 3.33
CA ILE A 28 7.54 4.57 4.33
C ILE A 28 8.11 5.17 5.62
N ASP A 29 9.27 4.68 6.05
CA ASP A 29 10.03 5.15 7.22
C ASP A 29 10.63 6.53 6.93
N VAL A 30 9.79 7.57 7.04
CA VAL A 30 10.10 8.94 6.63
C VAL A 30 11.09 9.57 7.61
N ASP A 31 10.95 9.26 8.89
CA ASP A 31 11.85 9.77 9.94
C ASP A 31 13.13 8.92 10.10
N GLN A 32 13.22 7.78 9.40
CA GLN A 32 14.36 6.88 9.36
C GLN A 32 14.73 6.32 10.73
N ASP A 33 13.74 6.16 11.60
CA ASP A 33 13.94 5.60 12.93
C ASP A 33 13.96 4.06 12.94
N GLY A 34 13.68 3.45 11.78
CA GLY A 34 13.73 2.01 11.57
C GLY A 34 12.44 1.28 11.94
N VAL A 35 11.34 1.99 12.19
CA VAL A 35 10.01 1.42 12.38
C VAL A 35 8.96 2.23 11.63
N ILE A 36 7.97 1.56 11.05
CA ILE A 36 6.83 2.23 10.44
C ILE A 36 5.72 2.35 11.47
N ARG A 37 5.13 3.54 11.60
CA ARG A 37 3.97 3.81 12.46
C ARG A 37 2.73 4.26 11.67
N PRO A 38 1.52 4.16 12.26
CA PRO A 38 0.30 4.63 11.60
C PRO A 38 0.36 6.09 11.16
N SER A 39 1.05 6.93 11.93
CA SER A 39 1.24 8.36 11.61
C SER A 39 1.97 8.58 10.29
N GLU A 40 2.93 7.73 9.94
CA GLU A 40 3.69 7.84 8.69
C GLU A 40 2.86 7.40 7.49
N MET A 41 2.04 6.36 7.68
CA MET A 41 1.08 5.89 6.67
C MET A 41 0.04 6.98 6.35
N ILE A 42 -0.52 7.62 7.38
CA ILE A 42 -1.47 8.73 7.23
C ILE A 42 -0.77 9.95 6.61
N ALA A 43 0.46 10.26 7.01
CA ALA A 43 1.22 11.37 6.45
C ALA A 43 1.54 11.17 4.96
N GLY A 44 1.86 9.94 4.54
CA GLY A 44 2.03 9.58 3.14
C GLY A 44 0.76 9.80 2.34
N TYR A 45 -0.37 9.29 2.82
CA TYR A 45 -1.68 9.51 2.21
C TYR A 45 -2.03 10.99 2.10
N SER A 46 -1.92 11.75 3.20
CA SER A 46 -2.25 13.18 3.24
C SER A 46 -1.33 14.07 2.39
N ASN A 47 -0.15 13.58 1.99
CA ASN A 47 0.73 14.32 1.08
C ASN A 47 0.27 14.23 -0.37
N ASP A 48 -0.37 13.13 -0.74
CA ASP A 48 -0.81 12.86 -2.10
C ASP A 48 -2.29 13.18 -2.30
N ASP A 49 -3.07 13.21 -1.21
CA ASP A 49 -4.38 13.86 -1.13
C ASP A 49 -4.19 15.38 -1.22
N LEU A 50 -4.02 15.87 -2.46
CA LEU A 50 -3.71 17.26 -2.76
C LEU A 50 -4.83 18.21 -2.34
N ASN A 51 -6.07 17.75 -2.48
CA ASN A 51 -7.25 18.53 -2.18
C ASN A 51 -7.67 18.46 -0.69
N LYS A 52 -7.16 17.47 0.06
CA LYS A 52 -7.38 17.20 1.49
C LYS A 52 -8.83 16.88 1.85
N ASP A 53 -9.56 16.23 0.95
CA ASP A 53 -10.93 15.79 1.17
C ASP A 53 -11.01 14.39 1.82
N GLY A 54 -9.88 13.71 1.97
CA GLY A 54 -9.79 12.38 2.57
C GLY A 54 -10.12 11.24 1.60
N LEU A 55 -10.19 11.53 0.31
CA LEU A 55 -10.48 10.63 -0.79
C LEU A 55 -9.38 10.78 -1.86
N MET A 56 -8.73 9.67 -2.21
CA MET A 56 -7.68 9.69 -3.24
C MET A 56 -8.30 9.37 -4.58
N THR A 57 -8.37 10.36 -5.46
CA THR A 57 -8.81 10.15 -6.86
C THR A 57 -7.72 9.49 -7.70
N TYR A 58 -8.09 8.94 -8.86
CA TYR A 58 -7.10 8.41 -9.82
C TYR A 58 -6.08 9.48 -10.24
N GLU A 59 -6.52 10.72 -10.44
CA GLU A 59 -5.65 11.82 -10.83
C GLU A 59 -4.63 12.18 -9.74
N GLU A 60 -5.04 12.19 -8.48
CA GLU A 60 -4.14 12.42 -7.33
C GLU A 60 -3.18 11.25 -7.15
N PHE A 61 -3.71 10.02 -7.28
CA PHE A 61 -2.91 8.81 -7.26
C PHE A 61 -1.84 8.85 -8.36
N ALA A 62 -2.22 9.12 -9.61
CA ALA A 62 -1.31 9.16 -10.76
C ALA A 62 -0.34 10.34 -10.77
N ALA A 63 -0.66 11.42 -10.04
CA ALA A 63 0.26 12.53 -9.82
C ALA A 63 1.35 12.19 -8.79
N GLY A 64 1.14 11.16 -7.97
CA GLY A 64 2.09 10.64 -6.99
C GLY A 64 3.35 10.04 -7.62
N ALA A 65 4.42 9.96 -6.83
CA ALA A 65 5.60 9.21 -7.25
C ALA A 65 5.39 7.72 -6.97
N HIS A 66 5.52 6.88 -7.99
CA HIS A 66 5.43 5.41 -7.86
C HIS A 66 6.81 4.74 -8.07
N PRO A 67 7.80 4.98 -7.18
CA PRO A 67 9.11 4.37 -7.30
C PRO A 67 8.98 2.85 -7.09
N GLY A 68 9.32 2.08 -8.12
CA GLY A 68 9.25 0.62 -8.08
C GLY A 68 8.20 -0.03 -8.98
N SER A 69 7.55 0.72 -9.87
CA SER A 69 6.60 0.14 -10.84
C SER A 69 7.27 -0.28 -12.16
N PRO A 70 7.46 -1.60 -12.40
CA PRO A 70 7.38 -2.18 -13.74
C PRO A 70 6.54 -3.48 -13.78
N PRO A 71 5.86 -3.88 -14.88
CA PRO A 71 5.21 -3.13 -15.96
C PRO A 71 3.69 -2.94 -15.67
N LEU A 72 3.27 -2.85 -14.41
CA LEU A 72 1.89 -2.55 -14.06
C LEU A 72 1.63 -1.05 -14.27
N SER A 73 0.56 -0.77 -15.01
CA SER A 73 0.09 0.59 -15.19
C SER A 73 -0.41 1.15 -13.86
N VAL A 74 -0.31 2.47 -13.69
CA VAL A 74 -0.88 3.20 -12.53
C VAL A 74 -2.37 2.89 -12.36
N GLU A 75 -3.07 2.64 -13.47
CA GLU A 75 -4.47 2.22 -13.54
C GLU A 75 -4.71 0.86 -12.87
N GLU A 76 -3.96 -0.18 -13.24
CA GLU A 76 -4.12 -1.51 -12.60
C GLU A 76 -3.81 -1.49 -11.10
N ALA A 77 -2.89 -0.61 -10.72
CA ALA A 77 -2.53 -0.41 -9.34
C ALA A 77 -3.70 0.28 -8.60
N PHE A 78 -4.21 1.38 -9.14
CA PHE A 78 -5.37 2.07 -8.58
C PHE A 78 -6.58 1.14 -8.44
N ASP A 79 -6.90 0.38 -9.49
CA ASP A 79 -7.97 -0.61 -9.51
C ASP A 79 -7.82 -1.67 -8.40
N PHE A 80 -6.59 -2.05 -8.05
CA PHE A 80 -6.35 -2.98 -6.97
C PHE A 80 -6.73 -2.39 -5.61
N TRP A 81 -6.34 -1.15 -5.31
CA TRP A 81 -6.71 -0.53 -4.03
C TRP A 81 -8.17 -0.13 -3.95
N ASP A 82 -8.74 0.40 -5.03
CA ASP A 82 -10.19 0.65 -5.13
C ASP A 82 -10.99 -0.66 -4.97
N SER A 83 -10.42 -1.81 -5.36
CA SER A 83 -11.06 -3.11 -5.11
C SER A 83 -10.95 -3.62 -3.67
N ILE A 84 -9.96 -3.17 -2.91
CA ILE A 84 -9.72 -3.53 -1.50
C ILE A 84 -10.39 -2.55 -0.56
N ASP A 85 -10.70 -1.36 -1.05
CA ASP A 85 -11.39 -0.36 -0.28
C ASP A 85 -12.81 -0.81 0.09
N ILE A 86 -13.36 -0.14 1.11
CA ILE A 86 -14.70 -0.46 1.65
C ILE A 86 -15.75 -0.29 0.55
N GLU A 87 -15.61 0.74 -0.28
CA GLU A 87 -16.49 1.02 -1.40
C GLU A 87 -15.69 1.08 -2.70
N LYS A 88 -16.14 0.32 -3.71
CA LYS A 88 -15.61 0.44 -5.06
C LYS A 88 -16.24 1.63 -5.77
N ASN A 89 -15.70 2.83 -5.55
CA ASN A 89 -16.25 4.10 -6.05
C ASN A 89 -15.26 4.91 -6.91
N ASN A 90 -14.11 4.35 -7.26
CA ASN A 90 -12.96 5.03 -7.90
C ASN A 90 -12.35 6.14 -7.01
N GLU A 91 -12.44 5.98 -5.71
CA GLU A 91 -11.83 6.83 -4.70
C GLU A 91 -11.22 5.89 -3.65
N ILE A 92 -10.00 6.17 -3.19
CA ILE A 92 -9.40 5.38 -2.09
C ILE A 92 -9.54 6.18 -0.81
N ASP A 93 -10.32 5.68 0.14
CA ASP A 93 -10.54 6.27 1.45
C ASP A 93 -9.26 6.35 2.27
N SER A 94 -9.13 7.44 3.04
CA SER A 94 -8.05 7.64 4.02
C SER A 94 -7.93 6.54 5.09
N THR A 95 -8.94 5.67 5.23
CA THR A 95 -8.89 4.50 6.12
C THR A 95 -8.10 3.33 5.57
N CYS A 96 -7.99 3.20 4.25
CA CYS A 96 -7.26 2.12 3.57
C CYS A 96 -5.80 1.96 4.08
N PRO A 97 -4.98 3.02 4.19
CA PRO A 97 -3.61 2.88 4.70
C PRO A 97 -3.53 2.41 6.16
N VAL A 98 -4.52 2.77 6.98
CA VAL A 98 -4.60 2.36 8.39
C VAL A 98 -4.99 0.90 8.51
N VAL A 99 -5.94 0.44 7.70
CA VAL A 99 -6.33 -0.98 7.64
C VAL A 99 -5.15 -1.83 7.19
N PHE A 100 -4.44 -1.41 6.16
CA PHE A 100 -3.26 -2.13 5.68
C PHE A 100 -2.15 -2.21 6.74
N PHE A 101 -1.92 -1.13 7.48
CA PHE A 101 -0.98 -1.12 8.61
C PHE A 101 -1.32 -2.21 9.63
N TYR A 102 -2.58 -2.25 10.10
CA TYR A 102 -3.02 -3.23 11.09
C TYR A 102 -3.01 -4.68 10.59
N LEU A 103 -3.08 -4.89 9.28
CA LEU A 103 -2.91 -6.22 8.69
C LEU A 103 -1.44 -6.68 8.70
N MET A 104 -0.50 -5.74 8.58
CA MET A 104 0.94 -6.05 8.63
C MET A 104 1.50 -6.12 10.06
N ASP A 105 0.95 -5.35 10.99
CA ASP A 105 1.28 -5.35 12.41
C ASP A 105 0.72 -6.61 13.12
N THR A 106 1.46 -7.72 12.99
CA THR A 106 1.06 -9.02 13.53
C THR A 106 1.19 -9.08 15.05
N ASN A 107 2.19 -8.41 15.61
CA ASN A 107 2.46 -8.44 17.04
C ASN A 107 1.58 -7.43 17.82
N LYS A 108 0.93 -6.49 17.11
CA LYS A 108 0.03 -5.45 17.62
C LYS A 108 0.73 -4.49 18.58
N ASP A 109 1.97 -4.14 18.29
CA ASP A 109 2.76 -3.17 19.03
C ASP A 109 2.69 -1.75 18.41
N ASP A 110 1.85 -1.56 17.38
CA ASP A 110 1.72 -0.32 16.61
C ASP A 110 3.03 0.11 15.92
N GLU A 111 4.00 -0.80 15.73
CA GLU A 111 5.30 -0.57 15.10
C GLU A 111 5.70 -1.70 14.14
N ILE A 112 5.69 -1.44 12.83
CA ILE A 112 6.13 -2.43 11.85
C ILE A 112 7.65 -2.33 11.68
N LYS A 113 8.36 -3.38 12.10
CA LYS A 113 9.82 -3.52 11.88
C LYS A 113 10.14 -4.04 10.48
N PRO A 114 11.38 -3.87 9.98
CA PRO A 114 11.78 -4.38 8.66
C PRO A 114 11.57 -5.87 8.48
N GLU A 115 11.79 -6.66 9.55
CA GLU A 115 11.58 -8.10 9.55
C GLU A 115 10.10 -8.44 9.39
N GLU A 116 9.22 -7.75 10.13
CA GLU A 116 7.78 -7.92 10.07
C GLU A 116 7.22 -7.50 8.71
N PHE A 117 7.72 -6.39 8.17
CA PHE A 117 7.39 -5.95 6.83
C PHE A 117 7.75 -7.00 5.78
N LYS A 118 8.97 -7.56 5.87
CA LYS A 118 9.42 -8.59 4.91
C LYS A 118 8.61 -9.88 5.01
N GLU A 119 8.26 -10.31 6.22
CA GLU A 119 7.54 -11.56 6.44
C GLU A 119 6.05 -11.43 6.11
N ASN A 120 5.43 -10.28 6.39
CA ASN A 120 3.97 -10.10 6.29
C ASN A 120 3.51 -9.42 5.00
N TYR A 121 4.36 -8.65 4.30
CA TYR A 121 3.96 -7.93 3.08
C TYR A 121 3.35 -8.85 2.01
N LEU A 122 4.05 -9.95 1.69
CA LEU A 122 3.60 -10.91 0.67
C LEU A 122 2.31 -11.65 1.08
N PRO A 123 2.23 -12.26 2.28
CA PRO A 123 1.01 -12.90 2.77
C PRO A 123 -0.20 -11.97 2.81
N VAL A 124 -0.04 -10.73 3.29
CA VAL A 124 -1.13 -9.74 3.39
C VAL A 124 -1.63 -9.34 2.01
N ILE A 125 -0.73 -9.00 1.08
CA ILE A 125 -1.10 -8.66 -0.28
C ILE A 125 -1.80 -9.85 -0.98
N TYR A 126 -1.32 -11.08 -0.74
CA TYR A 126 -1.96 -12.28 -1.28
C TYR A 126 -3.34 -12.52 -0.67
N SER A 127 -3.53 -12.35 0.65
CA SER A 127 -4.84 -12.49 1.29
C SER A 127 -5.83 -11.44 0.80
N LEU A 128 -5.40 -10.18 0.68
CA LEU A 128 -6.22 -9.10 0.14
C LEU A 128 -6.62 -9.38 -1.31
N SER A 129 -5.70 -9.87 -2.15
CA SER A 129 -6.00 -10.25 -3.53
C SER A 129 -6.99 -11.42 -3.62
N LYS A 130 -6.97 -12.35 -2.68
CA LYS A 130 -7.81 -13.56 -2.70
C LYS A 130 -9.20 -13.29 -2.15
N GLU A 131 -9.34 -12.54 -1.04
CA GLU A 131 -10.65 -12.18 -0.49
C GLU A 131 -11.48 -11.38 -1.51
N HIS A 132 -10.83 -10.58 -2.36
CA HIS A 132 -11.50 -9.78 -3.39
C HIS A 132 -11.56 -10.50 -4.76
N GLY A 133 -10.64 -11.43 -5.03
CA GLY A 133 -10.63 -12.27 -6.24
C GLY A 133 -11.69 -13.38 -6.27
N ASP A 134 -12.25 -13.77 -5.12
CA ASP A 134 -13.25 -14.86 -5.01
C ASP A 134 -14.69 -14.42 -5.43
N SER A 135 -14.84 -13.25 -6.04
CA SER A 135 -16.09 -12.85 -6.72
C SER A 135 -16.17 -13.32 -8.19
N LYS A 136 -15.17 -14.05 -8.71
CA LYS A 136 -15.19 -14.58 -10.09
C LYS A 136 -15.01 -16.09 -10.24
N GLU A 137 -15.10 -16.88 -9.17
CA GLU A 137 -15.07 -18.35 -9.28
C GLU A 137 -16.35 -19.03 -8.72
N LYS A 138 -17.52 -18.49 -9.07
CA LYS A 138 -18.78 -19.24 -9.05
C LYS A 138 -19.67 -18.91 -10.25
N ALA A 139 -19.38 -19.53 -11.39
CA ALA A 139 -20.35 -19.81 -12.45
C ALA A 139 -19.95 -21.10 -13.18
#